data_AF-A0A7S2SBB6-F1
#
_entry.id   AF-A0A7S2SBB6-F1
#
_cell.length_a   1.000
_cell.length_b   1.000
_cell.length_c   1.000
_cell.angle_alpha   90.00
_cell.angle_beta   90.00
_cell.angle_gamma   90.00
#
_symmetry.space_group_name_H-M   'P 1'
#
loop_
_entity.id
_entity.type
_entity.pdbx_description
1 polymer ?
#
loop_
_entity_poly.entity_id
_entity_poly.type
_entity_poly.pdbx_seq_one_letter_code
_entity_poly.pdbx_strand_id
1 'polypeptide(L)'
;QIDVQQWAADQAKPLAVSSLNIIDLAGSERVSKTRAQGQRLKEAGRINRSLSALGNVIAAINEGNTHIPFRDSKLTRLLTAALGGNSCTSMICCISPALIHRDESRS
;
A
#
# COMPACT_ATOMS: atom_id res chain seq x y z
N GLN A 1 -60.77 -22.88 -5.97
CA GLN A 1 -59.36 -23.17 -6.27
C GLN A 1 -58.66 -21.83 -6.29
N ILE A 2 -57.94 -21.48 -5.22
CA ILE A 2 -57.29 -20.17 -5.09
C ILE A 2 -55.93 -20.30 -5.78
N ASP A 3 -55.74 -19.52 -6.84
CA ASP A 3 -54.49 -19.43 -7.58
C ASP A 3 -53.48 -18.68 -6.69
N VAL A 4 -52.63 -19.43 -6.01
CA VAL A 4 -51.52 -18.89 -5.23
C VAL A 4 -50.48 -18.43 -6.25
N GLN A 5 -50.65 -17.19 -6.72
CA GLN A 5 -49.63 -16.49 -7.49
C GLN A 5 -48.32 -16.60 -6.71
N GLN A 6 -47.46 -17.43 -7.28
CA GLN A 6 -46.10 -17.70 -6.90
C GLN A 6 -45.42 -16.34 -6.74
N TRP A 7 -45.20 -15.91 -5.49
CA TRP A 7 -44.40 -14.75 -5.18
C TRP A 7 -43.05 -15.00 -5.85
N ALA A 8 -42.81 -14.29 -6.96
CA ALA A 8 -41.60 -14.41 -7.73
C ALA A 8 -40.46 -14.35 -6.74
N ALA A 9 -39.64 -15.41 -6.70
CA ALA A 9 -38.45 -15.46 -5.88
C ALA A 9 -37.71 -14.14 -6.11
N ASP A 10 -37.73 -13.30 -5.07
CA ASP A 10 -37.09 -12.00 -5.08
C ASP A 10 -35.64 -12.31 -5.46
N GLN A 11 -35.26 -12.01 -6.71
CA GLN A 11 -33.92 -12.29 -7.18
C GLN A 11 -33.02 -11.37 -6.38
N ALA A 12 -32.51 -11.88 -5.26
CA ALA A 12 -31.75 -11.13 -4.30
C ALA A 12 -30.61 -10.46 -5.06
N LYS A 13 -30.75 -9.15 -5.22
CA LYS A 13 -29.79 -8.31 -5.93
C LYS A 13 -28.41 -8.62 -5.33
N PRO A 14 -27.40 -9.02 -6.12
CA PRO A 14 -26.12 -9.42 -5.57
C PRO A 14 -25.56 -8.30 -4.69
N LEU A 15 -25.24 -8.64 -3.44
CA LEU A 15 -24.66 -7.70 -2.48
C LEU A 15 -23.27 -7.29 -2.98
N ALA A 16 -23.14 -6.05 -3.43
CA ALA A 16 -21.87 -5.46 -3.79
C ALA A 16 -21.21 -4.86 -2.53
N VAL A 17 -20.01 -5.34 -2.19
CA VAL A 17 -19.18 -4.79 -1.11
C VAL A 17 -17.91 -4.22 -1.74
N SER A 18 -17.55 -3.00 -1.35
CA SER A 18 -16.29 -2.36 -1.75
C SER A 18 -15.52 -1.90 -0.51
N SER A 19 -14.21 -1.75 -0.66
CA SER A 19 -13.32 -1.26 0.39
C SER A 19 -12.49 -0.12 -0.17
N LEU A 20 -12.47 1.00 0.55
CA LEU A 20 -11.59 2.14 0.29
C LEU A 20 -10.55 2.20 1.40
N ASN A 21 -9.28 2.25 1.02
CA ASN A 21 -8.16 2.38 1.94
C ASN A 21 -7.46 3.71 1.68
N ILE A 22 -7.34 4.55 2.72
CA ILE A 22 -6.57 5.79 2.69
C ILE A 22 -5.40 5.59 3.64
N ILE A 23 -4.18 5.64 3.10
CA ILE A 23 -2.96 5.32 3.83
C ILE A 23 -2.06 6.55 3.78
N ASP A 24 -1.71 7.07 4.96
CA ASP A 24 -0.67 8.08 5.12
C ASP A 24 0.64 7.37 5.51
N LEU A 25 1.70 7.60 4.73
CA LEU A 25 2.99 6.97 4.92
C LEU A 25 3.93 7.94 5.63
N ALA A 26 4.78 7.40 6.50
CA ALA A 26 5.87 8.18 7.09
C ALA A 26 6.86 8.65 6.00
N GLY A 27 7.68 9.65 6.37
CA GLY A 27 8.71 10.18 5.49
C GLY A 27 9.75 9.13 5.09
N SER A 28 10.21 9.21 3.84
CA SER A 28 11.22 8.33 3.25
C SER A 28 12.65 8.90 3.33
N GLU A 29 12.85 9.93 4.15
CA GLU A 29 14.13 10.63 4.22
C GLU A 29 15.28 9.71 4.66
N ARG A 30 16.46 9.99 4.12
CA ARG A 30 17.65 9.24 4.45
C ARG A 30 18.07 9.57 5.87
N VAL A 31 18.19 8.54 6.71
CA VAL A 31 18.58 8.70 8.11
C VAL A 31 19.92 9.44 8.25
N SER A 32 20.84 9.27 7.30
CA SER A 32 22.12 9.99 7.27
C SER A 32 22.00 11.51 7.15
N LYS A 33 20.90 12.03 6.60
CA LYS A 33 20.61 13.47 6.56
C LYS A 33 19.86 13.96 7.78
N THR A 34 19.36 13.04 8.60
CA THR A 34 18.77 13.36 9.89
C THR A 34 19.87 13.46 10.95
N ARG A 35 19.63 14.25 12.00
CA ARG A 35 20.46 14.24 13.21
C ARG A 35 19.94 13.23 14.23
N ALA A 36 19.28 12.16 13.78
CA ALA A 36 18.69 11.16 14.65
C ALA A 36 19.78 10.33 15.36
N GLN A 37 19.65 10.19 16.68
CA GLN A 37 20.57 9.43 17.51
C GLN A 37 19.81 8.52 18.48
N GLY A 38 20.49 7.50 19.01
CA GLY A 38 19.93 6.60 20.02
C GLY A 38 18.63 5.94 19.57
N GLN A 39 17.54 6.15 20.31
CA GLN A 39 16.24 5.56 20.00
C GLN A 39 15.62 6.10 18.70
N ARG A 40 15.80 7.39 18.40
CA ARG A 40 15.29 7.99 17.15
C ARG A 40 15.93 7.37 15.92
N LEU A 41 17.22 7.01 16.00
CA LEU A 41 17.91 6.30 14.92
C LEU A 41 17.31 4.90 14.69
N LYS A 42 17.00 4.18 15.78
CA LYS A 42 16.36 2.86 15.70
C LYS A 42 14.94 2.95 15.12
N GLU A 43 14.20 3.98 15.49
CA GLU A 43 12.86 4.26 14.96
C GLU A 43 12.91 4.59 13.47
N ALA A 44 13.77 5.52 13.05
CA ALA A 44 13.96 5.87 11.64
C ALA A 44 14.36 4.66 10.79
N GLY A 45 15.21 3.78 11.34
CA GLY A 45 15.56 2.51 10.68
C GLY A 45 14.35 1.58 10.47
N ARG A 46 13.42 1.53 11.43
CA ARG A 46 12.19 0.73 11.29
C ARG A 46 11.22 1.32 10.27
N ILE A 47 11.06 2.65 10.26
CA ILE A 47 10.25 3.37 9.26
C ILE A 47 10.77 3.06 7.86
N ASN A 48 12.06 3.28 7.63
CA ASN A 48 12.68 3.05 6.33
C ASN A 48 12.67 1.58 5.92
N ARG A 49 12.73 0.65 6.87
CA ARG A 49 12.59 -0.79 6.57
C ARG A 49 11.22 -1.12 5.97
N SER A 50 10.12 -0.61 6.54
CA SER A 50 8.79 -0.83 5.97
C SER A 50 8.59 -0.16 4.62
N LEU A 51 9.12 1.06 4.43
CA LEU A 51 9.03 1.78 3.16
C LEU A 51 9.87 1.11 2.07
N SER A 52 11.06 0.61 2.40
CA SER A 52 11.90 -0.16 1.48
C SER A 52 11.24 -1.47 1.05
N ALA A 53 10.61 -2.18 1.99
CA ALA A 53 9.85 -3.40 1.67
C ALA A 53 8.68 -3.11 0.71
N LEU A 54 8.00 -1.96 0.88
CA LEU A 54 6.97 -1.51 -0.07
C LEU A 54 7.56 -1.24 -1.46
N GLY A 55 8.70 -0.56 -1.55
CA GLY A 55 9.41 -0.36 -2.81
C GLY A 55 9.76 -1.67 -3.50
N ASN A 56 10.29 -2.65 -2.76
CA ASN A 56 10.62 -3.98 -3.29
C ASN A 56 9.40 -4.73 -3.82
N VAL A 57 8.25 -4.63 -3.14
CA VAL A 57 6.99 -5.21 -3.61
C VAL A 57 6.55 -4.59 -4.94
N ILE A 58 6.57 -3.26 -5.05
CA ILE A 58 6.19 -2.55 -6.27
C ILE A 58 7.13 -2.91 -7.43
N ALA A 59 8.43 -2.93 -7.18
CA ALA A 59 9.44 -3.33 -8.16
C ALA A 59 9.20 -4.76 -8.67
N ALA A 60 9.00 -5.71 -7.75
CA ALA A 60 8.76 -7.11 -8.11
C ALA A 60 7.48 -7.31 -8.93
N ILE A 61 6.41 -6.54 -8.63
CA ILE A 61 5.17 -6.56 -9.43
C ILE A 61 5.43 -6.01 -10.83
N ASN A 62 6.14 -4.89 -10.94
CA ASN A 62 6.46 -4.27 -12.23
C ASN A 62 7.37 -5.15 -13.11
N GLU A 63 8.28 -5.90 -12.48
CA GLU A 63 9.14 -6.89 -13.15
C GLU A 63 8.40 -8.18 -13.54
N GLY A 64 7.19 -8.40 -13.04
CA GLY A 64 6.43 -9.62 -13.29
C GLY A 64 7.01 -10.85 -12.57
N ASN A 65 7.69 -10.65 -11.43
CA ASN A 65 8.30 -11.73 -10.68
C ASN A 65 7.24 -12.72 -10.17
N THR A 66 7.56 -14.02 -10.19
CA THR A 66 6.67 -15.07 -9.66
C THR A 66 6.45 -14.93 -8.16
N HIS A 67 7.47 -14.47 -7.43
CA HIS A 67 7.39 -14.23 -5.99
C HIS A 67 7.40 -12.73 -5.67
N ILE A 68 6.34 -12.25 -5.02
CA ILE A 68 6.25 -10.88 -4.51
C ILE A 68 6.46 -10.90 -2.99
N PRO A 69 7.44 -10.15 -2.44
CA PRO A 69 7.87 -10.24 -1.04
C PRO A 69 6.94 -9.50 -0.06
N PHE A 70 5.62 -9.70 -0.16
CA PHE A 70 4.65 -9.05 0.72
C PHE A 70 4.88 -9.31 2.21
N ARG A 71 5.58 -10.40 2.56
CA ARG A 71 5.80 -10.83 3.96
C ARG A 71 6.91 -10.08 4.69
N ASP A 72 7.73 -9.29 3.99
CA ASP A 72 8.93 -8.66 4.55
C ASP A 72 8.61 -7.53 5.56
N SER A 73 7.39 -7.00 5.52
CA SER A 73 6.90 -6.03 6.51
C SER A 73 5.41 -6.23 6.83
N LYS A 74 4.97 -5.70 7.98
CA LYS A 74 3.54 -5.68 8.32
C LYS A 74 2.75 -4.77 7.36
N LEU A 75 3.35 -3.66 6.91
CA LEU A 75 2.75 -2.72 5.97
C LEU A 75 2.41 -3.42 4.65
N THR A 76 3.38 -4.08 4.04
CA THR A 76 3.18 -4.80 2.77
C THR A 76 2.17 -5.93 2.89
N ARG A 77 2.09 -6.61 4.04
CA ARG A 77 1.04 -7.63 4.29
C ARG A 77 -0.36 -7.02 4.28
N LEU A 78 -0.55 -5.88 4.92
CA LEU A 78 -1.83 -5.16 4.90
C LEU A 78 -2.22 -4.70 3.49
N LEU A 79 -1.23 -4.31 2.68
CA LEU A 79 -1.43 -3.82 1.32
C LEU A 79 -1.55 -4.92 0.26
N THR A 80 -1.52 -6.20 0.63
CA THR A 80 -1.61 -7.32 -0.32
C THR A 80 -2.84 -7.22 -1.22
N ALA A 81 -4.01 -6.88 -0.66
CA ALA A 81 -5.23 -6.75 -1.45
C ALA A 81 -5.20 -5.54 -2.40
N ALA A 82 -4.56 -4.43 -1.98
CA ALA A 82 -4.45 -3.21 -2.77
C ALA A 82 -3.49 -3.38 -3.95
N LEU A 83 -2.33 -4.01 -3.72
CA LEU A 83 -1.26 -4.13 -4.72
C LEU A 83 -1.29 -5.45 -5.50
N GLY A 84 -2.00 -6.46 -4.99
CA GLY A 84 -2.06 -7.82 -5.56
C GLY A 84 -3.12 -8.05 -6.64
N GLY A 85 -3.79 -6.99 -7.13
CA GLY A 85 -4.62 -7.06 -8.33
C GLY A 85 -6.14 -7.12 -8.15
N ASN A 86 -6.67 -6.98 -6.93
CA ASN A 86 -8.12 -6.85 -6.68
C ASN A 86 -8.51 -5.47 -6.14
N SER A 87 -7.82 -4.43 -6.60
CA SER A 87 -8.08 -3.05 -6.21
C SER A 87 -7.59 -2.07 -7.27
N CYS A 88 -8.22 -0.91 -7.35
CA CYS A 88 -7.66 0.24 -8.05
C CYS A 88 -6.80 1.02 -7.06
N THR A 89 -5.49 1.03 -7.27
CA THR A 89 -4.52 1.61 -6.34
C THR A 89 -3.75 2.73 -7.01
N SER A 90 -3.75 3.90 -6.38
CA SER A 90 -2.97 5.07 -6.77
C SER A 90 -2.07 5.52 -5.62
N MET A 91 -0.87 5.99 -5.95
CA MET A 91 0.08 6.54 -4.99
C MET A 91 0.32 8.01 -5.31
N ILE A 92 0.37 8.85 -4.27
CA ILE A 92 0.74 10.27 -4.38
C ILE A 92 2.18 10.42 -3.87
N CYS A 93 3.08 10.86 -4.75
CA CYS A 93 4.47 11.09 -4.40
C CYS A 93 4.67 12.56 -3.98
N CYS A 94 4.95 12.79 -2.70
CA CYS A 94 5.24 14.11 -2.16
C CYS A 94 6.73 14.43 -2.28
N ILE A 95 7.11 15.21 -3.31
CA ILE A 95 8.52 15.55 -3.59
C ILE A 95 8.81 17.03 -3.27
N SER A 96 10.06 17.32 -2.89
CA SER A 96 10.54 18.68 -2.65
C SER A 96 11.18 19.25 -3.92
N PRO A 97 10.89 20.51 -4.32
CA PRO A 97 11.54 21.13 -5.47
C PRO A 97 12.97 21.63 -5.17
N ALA A 98 13.43 21.54 -3.91
CA ALA A 98 14.72 22.07 -3.51
C ALA A 98 15.89 21.20 -4.04
N LEU A 99 16.93 21.85 -4.57
CA LEU A 99 18.12 21.17 -5.12
C LEU A 99 18.80 20.23 -4.11
N ILE A 100 18.81 20.60 -2.82
CA ILE A 100 19.38 19.79 -1.73
C ILE A 100 18.67 18.42 -1.54
N HIS A 101 17.44 18.28 -2.03
CA HIS A 101 16.62 17.07 -1.96
C HIS A 101 16.52 16.33 -3.30
N ARG A 102 17.28 16.76 -4.32
CA ARG A 102 17.27 16.14 -5.66
C ARG A 102 17.52 14.63 -5.61
N ASP A 103 18.50 14.19 -4.84
CA ASP A 103 18.85 12.77 -4.75
C ASP A 103 17.75 11.94 -4.08
N GLU A 104 17.04 12.51 -3.11
CA GLU A 104 15.89 11.86 -2.48
C GLU A 104 14.71 11.78 -3.44
N SER A 105 14.49 12.83 -4.23
CA SER A 105 13.42 12.86 -5.25
C SER A 105 13.66 11.89 -6.42
N ARG A 106 14.91 11.46 -6.64
CA ARG A 106 15.28 10.46 -7.66
C ARG A 106 15.26 9.03 -7.16
N SER A 107 15.28 8.84 -5.84
CA SER A 107 15.31 7.52 -5.20
C SER A 107 13.95 6.85 -5.32
#